data_AF-A0A7C2UP49-F1
#
_entry.id   AF-A0A7C2UP49-F1
#
_cell.length_a   1.000
_cell.length_b   1.000
_cell.length_c   1.000
_cell.angle_alpha   90.00
_cell.angle_beta   90.00
_cell.angle_gamma   90.00
#
_symmetry.space_group_name_H-M   'P 1'
#
loop_
_entity.id
_entity.type
_entity.pdbx_description
1 polymer ?
#
loop_
_entity_poly.entity_id
_entity_poly.type
_entity_poly.pdbx_seq_one_letter_code
_entity_poly.pdbx_strand_id
1 'polypeptide(L)' 'EGLDYLPDSTLLGGGGTFFFRYEATEAGEGELSFAYRRPWEALPPEQTFSVTIAVQ' A
#
# COMPACT_ATOMS: atom_id res chain seq x y z
N GLU A 1 5.83 13.88 -10.29
CA GLU A 1 5.27 13.55 -8.96
C GLU A 1 3.82 13.11 -9.13
N GLY A 2 3.37 12.09 -8.38
CA GLY A 2 2.03 11.51 -8.49
C GLY A 2 1.31 11.52 -7.16
N LEU A 3 -0.02 11.43 -7.17
CA LEU A 3 -0.82 11.39 -5.95
C LEU A 3 -0.56 10.08 -5.17
N ASP A 4 -0.37 10.17 -3.86
CA ASP A 4 -0.23 9.01 -2.96
C ASP A 4 -1.59 8.48 -2.48
N TYR A 5 -2.63 9.31 -2.55
CA TYR A 5 -4.01 8.92 -2.26
C TYR A 5 -4.97 9.61 -3.22
N LEU A 6 -5.93 8.86 -3.75
CA LEU A 6 -7.02 9.36 -4.59
C LEU A 6 -8.36 9.05 -3.93
N PRO A 7 -9.15 10.06 -3.52
CA PRO A 7 -10.50 9.83 -3.01
C PRO A 7 -11.44 9.38 -4.14
N ASP A 8 -12.33 8.42 -3.86
CA ASP A 8 -13.31 7.94 -4.85
C ASP A 8 -14.53 8.87 -4.97
N SER A 9 -14.73 9.75 -3.99
CA SER A 9 -15.83 10.72 -3.97
C SER A 9 -15.46 11.97 -3.17
N THR A 10 -16.28 13.02 -3.31
CA THR A 10 -16.17 14.25 -2.51
C THR A 10 -17.01 14.21 -1.24
N LEU A 11 -17.56 13.04 -0.86
CA LEU A 11 -18.45 12.87 0.30
C LEU A 11 -17.64 12.61 1.57
N LEU A 12 -18.17 13.08 2.71
CA LEU A 12 -17.59 12.78 4.02
C LEU A 12 -17.70 11.29 4.32
N GLY A 13 -16.59 10.68 4.75
CA GLY A 13 -16.49 9.24 5.01
C GLY A 13 -16.35 8.38 3.75
N GLY A 14 -16.24 8.99 2.56
CA GLY A 14 -15.90 8.28 1.34
C GLY A 14 -14.50 7.68 1.41
N GLY A 15 -14.35 6.47 0.89
CA GLY A 15 -13.05 5.81 0.74
C GLY A 15 -12.20 6.40 -0.40
N GLY A 16 -11.14 5.68 -0.72
CA GLY A 16 -10.23 6.00 -1.81
C GLY A 16 -9.13 4.97 -1.96
N THR A 17 -8.20 5.24 -2.85
CA THR A 17 -7.09 4.35 -3.21
C THR A 17 -5.75 4.95 -2.80
N PHE A 18 -4.95 4.17 -2.08
CA PHE A 18 -3.54 4.49 -1.81
C PHE A 18 -2.64 3.99 -2.95
N PHE A 19 -1.71 4.83 -3.38
CA PHE A 19 -0.69 4.48 -4.36
C PHE A 19 0.67 4.38 -3.69
N PHE A 20 1.25 3.19 -3.70
CA PHE A 20 2.62 2.95 -3.27
C PHE A 20 3.52 2.77 -4.49
N ARG A 21 4.53 3.63 -4.65
CA ARG A 21 5.44 3.63 -5.80
C ARG A 21 6.84 3.25 -5.33
N TYR A 22 7.36 2.17 -5.89
CA TYR A 22 8.71 1.68 -5.63
C TYR A 22 9.45 1.55 -6.96
N GLU A 23 10.76 1.77 -6.90
CA GLU A 23 11.69 1.52 -8.00
C GLU A 23 12.61 0.39 -7.59
N ALA A 24 12.76 -0.61 -8.47
CA ALA A 24 13.73 -1.67 -8.25
C ALA A 24 15.15 -1.13 -8.44
N THR A 25 16.01 -1.34 -7.45
CA THR A 25 17.41 -0.87 -7.49
C THR A 25 18.39 -1.93 -7.98
N GLU A 26 18.01 -3.21 -7.94
CA GLU A 26 18.82 -4.36 -8.35
C GLU A 26 17.90 -5.48 -8.89
N ALA A 27 18.46 -6.35 -9.73
CA ALA A 27 17.78 -7.57 -10.16
C ALA A 27 17.69 -8.60 -9.02
N GLY A 28 16.63 -9.41 -9.01
CA GLY A 28 16.39 -10.39 -7.97
C GLY A 28 14.91 -10.54 -7.63
N GLU A 29 14.63 -11.31 -6.58
CA GLU A 29 13.28 -11.49 -6.05
C GLU A 29 13.17 -10.81 -4.68
N GLY A 30 12.09 -10.08 -4.47
CA GLY A 30 11.76 -9.44 -3.19
C GLY A 30 10.26 -9.51 -2.92
N GLU A 31 9.87 -9.46 -1.65
CA GLU A 31 8.46 -9.41 -1.25
C GLU A 31 8.10 -8.03 -0.72
N LEU A 32 7.00 -7.47 -1.22
CA LEU A 32 6.36 -6.29 -0.64
C LEU A 32 5.17 -6.76 0.19
N SER A 33 5.15 -6.41 1.48
CA SER A 33 4.09 -6.74 2.42
C SER A 33 3.44 -5.48 2.98
N PHE A 34 2.11 -5.42 2.90
CA PHE A 34 1.28 -4.29 3.30
C PHE A 34 0.28 -4.73 4.36
N ALA A 35 -0.03 -3.83 5.29
CA ALA A 35 -0.99 -4.06 6.36
C ALA A 35 -1.92 -2.85 6.51
N TYR A 36 -3.22 -3.07 6.35
CA TYR A 36 -4.25 -2.07 6.60
C TYR A 36 -4.60 -2.07 8.08
N ARG A 37 -4.16 -1.03 8.79
CA ARG A 37 -4.31 -0.88 10.24
C ARG A 37 -4.28 0.59 10.65
N ARG A 38 -4.83 0.88 11.83
CA ARG A 38 -4.56 2.16 12.49
C ARG A 38 -3.18 2.08 13.15
N PRO A 39 -2.21 2.93 12.78
CA PRO A 39 -0.83 2.80 13.25
C PRO A 39 -0.69 3.00 14.77
N TRP A 40 -1.62 3.70 15.41
CA TRP A 40 -1.64 3.97 16.86
C TRP A 40 -2.35 2.90 17.70
N GLU A 41 -2.99 1.90 17.10
CA GLU A 41 -3.66 0.82 17.85
C GLU A 41 -2.74 -0.39 18.00
N ALA A 42 -2.77 -1.02 19.17
CA ALA A 42 -2.03 -2.26 19.45
C ALA A 42 -2.82 -3.53 19.05
N LEU A 43 -3.68 -3.42 18.05
CA LEU A 43 -4.48 -4.52 17.52
C LEU A 43 -3.82 -5.12 16.25
N PRO A 44 -4.12 -6.39 15.92
CA PRO A 44 -3.74 -6.97 14.63
C PRO A 44 -4.27 -6.14 13.45
N PRO A 45 -3.62 -6.21 12.27
CA PRO A 45 -4.11 -5.52 11.09
C PRO A 45 -5.47 -6.08 10.66
N GLU A 46 -6.32 -5.19 10.17
CA GLU A 46 -7.64 -5.57 9.66
C GLU A 46 -7.51 -6.39 8.38
N GLN A 47 -6.57 -6.00 7.51
CA GLN A 47 -6.27 -6.68 6.26
C GLN A 47 -4.77 -6.67 5.98
N THR A 48 -4.30 -7.68 5.27
CA THR A 48 -2.92 -7.78 4.79
C THR A 48 -2.91 -8.07 3.30
N PHE A 49 -1.86 -7.61 2.62
CA PHE A 49 -1.62 -7.88 1.22
C PHE A 49 -0.13 -8.06 1.00
N SER A 50 0.27 -9.16 0.35
CA SER A 50 1.66 -9.44 0.04
C SER A 50 1.80 -9.79 -1.44
N VAL A 51 2.88 -9.32 -2.05
CA VAL A 51 3.20 -9.56 -3.45
C VAL A 51 4.69 -9.79 -3.62
N THR A 52 5.04 -10.86 -4.34
CA THR A 52 6.42 -11.13 -4.77
C THR A 52 6.71 -10.37 -6.05
N ILE A 53 7.79 -9.60 -6.04
CA ILE A 53 8.31 -8.84 -7.18
C ILE A 53 9.57 -9.55 -7.66
N ALA A 54 9.56 -10.02 -8.90
CA ALA A 54 10.73 -10.59 -9.57
C ALA A 54 11.23 -9.61 -10.63
N VAL A 55 12.50 -9.20 -10.51
CA VAL A 55 13.20 -8.29 -11.41
C VAL A 55 14.31 -9.08 -12.09
N GLN A 56 14.40 -8.99 -13.42
CA GLN A 56 15.36 -9.73 -14.26
C GLN A 56 16.16 -8.75 -15.12
#